data_AF-A0AAD8XUF5-F1
#
_entry.id   AF-A0AAD8XUF5-F1
#
_cell.length_a   1.000
_cell.length_b   1.000
_cell.length_c   1.000
_cell.angle_alpha   90.00
_cell.angle_beta   90.00
_cell.angle_gamma   90.00
#
_symmetry.space_group_name_H-M   'P 1'
#
loop_
_entity.id
_entity.type
_entity.pdbx_description
1 polymer ?
#
loop_
_entity_poly.entity_id
_entity_poly.type
_entity_poly.pdbx_seq_one_letter_code
_entity_poly.pdbx_strand_id
1 'polypeptide(L)'
;MSEEDSDQNMTMCCASCGVAEVDVLKLKNCTDCDLVQYCSDACQQEHSPQHEAMCIERVAELRDELLFKQPESSHLGDCPICFIPLPLDLDESTMQACCSKLICVGCVHAIDRREEEASLNSLCPFCRKATPETDKECNKYRMKRIEANDSVAMRREGIEQYEKGDYQSAFQYYTTAALLGEIDAHFRL
;
A
#
# COMPACT_ATOMS: atom_id res chain seq x y z
N MET A 1 11.06 20.63 32.92
CA MET A 1 10.84 19.68 34.02
C MET A 1 10.66 18.34 33.37
N SER A 2 11.67 17.51 33.57
CA SER A 2 11.78 16.13 33.14
C SER A 2 10.64 15.30 33.72
N GLU A 3 9.83 14.71 32.86
CA GLU A 3 9.04 13.54 33.22
C GLU A 3 9.92 12.34 32.90
N GLU A 4 10.30 11.64 33.97
CA GLU A 4 11.24 10.54 33.98
C GLU A 4 10.62 9.34 33.26
N ASP A 5 11.27 8.90 32.17
CA ASP A 5 11.13 7.55 31.62
C ASP A 5 11.47 6.55 32.72
N SER A 6 10.45 6.05 33.42
CA SER A 6 10.60 4.86 34.25
C SER A 6 10.59 3.65 33.31
N ASP A 7 11.72 3.43 32.66
CA ASP A 7 12.06 2.21 31.93
C ASP A 7 12.10 1.05 32.94
N GLN A 8 10.91 0.51 33.24
CA GLN A 8 10.79 -0.73 33.97
C GLN A 8 11.35 -1.81 33.06
N ASN A 9 12.61 -2.15 33.28
CA ASN A 9 13.26 -3.34 32.74
C ASN A 9 12.41 -4.57 33.10
N MET A 10 11.42 -4.86 32.26
CA MET A 10 10.52 -6.00 32.38
C MET A 10 11.40 -7.22 32.13
N THR A 11 11.89 -7.81 33.22
CA THR A 11 12.74 -8.98 33.16
C THR A 11 11.97 -10.08 32.44
N MET A 12 12.40 -10.42 31.23
CA MET A 12 11.80 -11.48 30.44
C MET A 12 12.03 -12.80 31.15
N CYS A 13 10.95 -13.43 31.60
CA CYS A 13 11.00 -14.66 32.38
C CYS A 13 10.26 -15.80 31.67
N CYS A 14 10.73 -17.03 31.89
CA CYS A 14 10.02 -18.21 31.43
C CYS A 14 8.63 -18.26 32.06
N ALA A 15 7.58 -18.33 31.24
CA ALA A 15 6.18 -18.33 31.72
C ALA A 15 5.83 -19.54 32.61
N SER A 16 6.55 -20.65 32.44
CA SER A 16 6.38 -21.85 33.27
C SER A 16 7.11 -21.76 34.63
N CYS A 17 8.44 -21.62 34.62
CA CYS A 17 9.27 -21.75 35.84
C CYS A 17 9.75 -20.42 36.43
N GLY A 18 9.46 -19.29 35.78
CA GLY A 18 9.84 -17.95 36.24
C GLY A 18 11.33 -17.61 36.12
N VAL A 19 12.16 -18.47 35.50
CA VAL A 19 13.58 -18.15 35.32
C VAL A 19 13.75 -16.96 34.40
N ALA A 20 14.53 -15.97 34.84
CA ALA A 20 14.87 -14.80 34.06
C ALA A 20 15.83 -15.14 32.91
N GLU A 21 15.66 -14.46 31.79
CA GLU A 21 16.66 -14.44 30.72
C GLU A 21 17.97 -13.85 31.24
N VAL A 22 19.07 -14.53 30.96
CA VAL A 22 20.44 -14.11 31.31
C VAL A 22 21.35 -14.39 30.11
N ASP A 23 22.55 -13.80 30.06
CA ASP A 23 23.46 -13.93 28.90
C ASP A 23 23.71 -15.38 28.42
N VAL A 24 23.60 -16.36 29.33
CA VAL A 24 23.82 -17.79 29.06
C VAL A 24 22.52 -18.54 28.70
N LEU A 25 21.35 -18.04 29.11
CA LEU A 25 20.05 -18.69 28.94
C LEU A 25 19.15 -17.79 28.10
N LYS A 26 18.95 -18.15 26.83
CA LYS A 26 18.02 -17.45 25.93
C LYS A 26 16.64 -18.09 26.01
N LEU A 27 15.62 -17.27 26.26
CA LEU A 27 14.24 -17.73 26.19
C LEU A 27 13.78 -17.79 24.73
N LYS A 28 12.85 -18.69 24.43
CA LYS A 28 12.21 -18.81 23.12
C LYS A 28 10.74 -18.44 23.22
N ASN A 29 10.26 -17.62 22.31
CA ASN A 29 8.84 -17.30 22.21
C ASN A 29 8.02 -18.56 21.90
N CYS A 30 6.76 -18.57 22.34
CA CYS A 30 5.76 -19.45 21.77
C CYS A 30 5.60 -19.15 20.28
N THR A 31 5.77 -20.16 19.42
CA THR A 31 5.75 -20.02 17.96
C THR A 31 4.39 -19.63 17.38
N ASP A 32 3.33 -19.75 18.17
CA ASP A 32 1.96 -19.52 17.70
C ASP A 32 1.51 -18.08 18.03
N CYS A 33 1.70 -17.65 19.28
CA CYS A 33 1.16 -16.39 19.78
C CYS A 33 2.21 -15.29 20.02
N ASP A 34 3.50 -15.63 20.09
CA ASP A 34 4.62 -14.73 20.43
C ASP A 34 4.52 -13.99 21.79
N LEU A 35 3.51 -14.25 22.62
CA LEU A 35 3.26 -13.51 23.88
C LEU A 35 4.06 -13.97 25.09
N VAL A 36 4.40 -15.25 25.12
CA VAL A 36 5.09 -15.89 26.26
C VAL A 36 6.38 -16.52 25.80
N GLN A 37 7.33 -16.64 26.71
CA GLN A 37 8.64 -17.19 26.43
C GLN A 37 8.96 -18.36 27.35
N TYR A 38 9.78 -19.29 26.87
CA TYR A 38 10.14 -20.51 27.59
C TYR A 38 11.65 -20.76 27.53
N CYS A 39 12.22 -21.24 28.64
CA CYS A 39 13.62 -21.64 28.67
C CYS A 39 13.87 -23.03 28.05
N SER A 40 12.81 -23.82 27.83
CA SER A 40 12.88 -25.16 27.26
C SER A 40 11.52 -25.63 26.72
N ASP A 41 11.54 -26.61 25.82
CA ASP A 41 10.34 -27.26 25.29
C ASP A 41 9.54 -27.97 26.39
N ALA A 42 10.22 -28.45 27.45
CA ALA A 42 9.57 -29.06 28.62
C ALA A 42 8.71 -28.03 29.38
N CYS A 43 9.26 -26.84 29.62
CA CYS A 43 8.51 -25.73 30.23
C CYS A 43 7.32 -25.28 29.38
N GLN A 44 7.46 -25.30 28.05
CA GLN A 44 6.34 -25.00 27.14
C GLN A 44 5.23 -26.04 27.25
N GLN A 45 5.57 -27.34 27.26
CA GLN A 45 4.60 -28.42 27.40
C GLN A 45 3.88 -28.39 28.74
N GLU A 46 4.61 -28.12 29.83
CA GLU A 46 4.05 -28.04 31.18
C GLU A 46 3.07 -26.87 31.35
N HIS A 47 3.37 -25.72 30.75
CA HIS A 47 2.51 -24.53 30.80
C HIS A 47 1.39 -24.52 29.75
N SER A 48 1.39 -25.48 28.81
CA SER A 48 0.42 -25.54 27.71
C SER A 48 -1.05 -25.46 28.17
N PRO A 49 -1.50 -26.18 29.22
CA PRO A 49 -2.90 -26.14 29.65
C PRO A 49 -3.34 -24.77 30.20
N GLN A 50 -2.44 -24.04 30.87
CA GLN A 50 -2.72 -22.69 31.39
C GLN A 50 -2.66 -21.63 30.29
N HIS A 51 -1.83 -21.88 29.27
CA HIS A 51 -1.58 -20.98 28.15
C HIS A 51 -2.59 -21.10 27.00
N GLU A 52 -3.17 -22.28 26.79
CA GLU A 52 -3.92 -22.65 25.57
C GLU A 52 -5.02 -21.64 25.20
N ALA A 53 -5.88 -21.25 26.15
CA ALA A 53 -6.98 -20.33 25.87
C ALA A 53 -6.49 -18.97 25.37
N MET A 54 -5.49 -18.38 26.05
CA MET A 54 -4.87 -17.11 25.65
C MET A 54 -4.12 -17.25 24.31
N CYS A 55 -3.46 -18.39 24.09
CA CYS A 55 -2.78 -18.68 22.82
C CYS A 55 -3.75 -18.67 21.65
N ILE A 56 -4.89 -19.37 21.77
CA ILE A 56 -5.91 -19.44 20.72
C ILE A 56 -6.48 -18.06 20.41
N GLU A 57 -6.79 -17.27 21.44
CA GLU A 57 -7.28 -15.91 21.28
C GLU A 57 -6.26 -15.04 20.54
N ARG A 58 -4.99 -15.06 20.96
CA ARG A 58 -3.94 -14.27 20.31
C ARG A 58 -3.67 -14.72 18.88
N VAL A 59 -3.69 -16.02 18.60
CA VAL A 59 -3.53 -16.54 17.23
C VAL A 59 -4.66 -16.04 16.33
N ALA A 60 -5.89 -15.95 16.85
CA ALA A 60 -7.02 -15.38 16.12
C ALA A 60 -6.81 -13.88 15.84
N GLU A 61 -6.35 -13.11 16.84
CA GLU A 61 -6.00 -11.69 16.67
C GLU A 61 -4.88 -11.48 15.64
N LEU A 62 -3.77 -12.22 15.74
CA LEU A 62 -2.65 -12.12 14.80
C LEU A 62 -3.10 -12.43 13.37
N ARG A 63 -3.97 -13.41 13.21
CA ARG A 63 -4.55 -13.74 11.90
C ARG A 63 -5.40 -12.60 11.37
N ASP A 64 -6.20 -11.96 12.22
CA ASP A 64 -7.04 -10.82 11.85
C ASP A 64 -6.17 -9.61 11.47
N GLU A 65 -5.17 -9.28 12.29
CA GLU A 65 -4.18 -8.23 12.02
C GLU A 65 -3.50 -8.45 10.66
N LEU A 66 -3.02 -9.66 10.37
CA LEU A 66 -2.38 -9.99 9.10
C LEU A 66 -3.34 -9.87 7.90
N LEU A 67 -4.61 -10.22 8.09
CA LEU A 67 -5.62 -10.15 7.02
C LEU A 67 -5.95 -8.71 6.64
N PHE A 68 -5.96 -7.79 7.61
CA PHE A 68 -6.34 -6.39 7.41
C PHE A 68 -5.14 -5.42 7.31
N LYS A 69 -3.92 -5.91 7.55
CA LYS A 69 -2.69 -5.11 7.36
C LYS A 69 -2.58 -4.70 5.89
N GLN A 70 -2.61 -3.39 5.65
CA GLN A 70 -2.36 -2.84 4.33
C GLN A 70 -0.93 -3.16 3.88
N PRO A 71 -0.71 -3.51 2.60
CA PRO A 71 0.64 -3.73 2.09
C PRO A 71 1.45 -2.44 2.24
N GLU A 72 2.74 -2.58 2.55
CA GLU A 72 3.64 -1.43 2.76
C GLU A 72 3.97 -0.69 1.45
N SER A 73 3.74 -1.33 0.30
CA SER A 73 3.95 -0.72 -1.01
C SER A 73 3.10 -1.40 -2.10
N SER A 74 2.96 -0.72 -3.22
CA SER A 74 2.36 -1.22 -4.46
C SER A 74 3.34 -0.98 -5.61
N HIS A 75 3.31 -1.82 -6.64
CA HIS A 75 4.08 -1.59 -7.87
C HIS A 75 3.63 -0.32 -8.62
N LEU A 76 2.42 0.16 -8.32
CA LEU A 76 1.88 1.43 -8.80
C LEU A 76 2.43 2.65 -8.03
N GLY A 77 3.18 2.40 -6.94
CA GLY A 77 3.69 3.42 -6.03
C GLY A 77 2.66 3.94 -5.05
N ASP A 78 2.94 5.10 -4.46
CA ASP A 78 2.07 5.73 -3.47
C ASP A 78 1.25 6.86 -4.08
N CYS A 79 0.06 7.09 -3.53
CA CYS A 79 -0.77 8.22 -3.90
C CYS A 79 -0.01 9.52 -3.53
N PRO A 80 0.17 10.47 -4.46
CA PRO A 80 0.97 11.66 -4.21
C PRO A 80 0.29 12.69 -3.29
N ILE A 81 -0.92 12.39 -2.80
CA ILE A 81 -1.71 13.26 -1.93
C ILE A 81 -1.70 12.75 -0.48
N CYS A 82 -1.99 11.47 -0.26
CA CYS A 82 -2.03 10.87 1.07
C CYS A 82 -0.79 10.03 1.42
N PHE A 83 0.08 9.74 0.45
CA PHE A 83 1.27 8.89 0.62
C PHE A 83 0.96 7.47 1.10
N ILE A 84 -0.27 6.99 0.85
CA ILE A 84 -0.67 5.60 1.05
C ILE A 84 -0.44 4.85 -0.27
N PRO A 85 0.01 3.58 -0.24
CA PRO A 85 0.13 2.74 -1.43
C PRO A 85 -1.13 2.78 -2.30
N LEU A 86 -0.94 2.93 -3.61
CA LEU A 86 -2.04 2.94 -4.55
C LEU A 86 -2.71 1.55 -4.61
N PRO A 87 -4.05 1.48 -4.60
CA PRO A 87 -4.78 0.23 -4.73
C PRO A 87 -4.34 -0.57 -5.97
N LEU A 88 -4.26 -1.90 -5.84
CA LEU A 88 -3.97 -2.79 -6.97
C LEU A 88 -5.10 -2.79 -8.00
N ASP A 89 -6.33 -2.53 -7.55
CA ASP A 89 -7.45 -2.30 -8.44
C ASP A 89 -7.28 -0.94 -9.13
N LEU A 90 -7.13 -0.98 -10.46
CA LEU A 90 -6.94 0.23 -11.27
C LEU A 90 -8.18 1.12 -11.28
N ASP A 91 -9.36 0.59 -10.96
CA ASP A 91 -10.59 1.39 -10.88
C ASP A 91 -10.65 2.22 -9.59
N GLU A 92 -9.84 1.87 -8.58
CA GLU A 92 -9.70 2.61 -7.32
C GLU A 92 -8.66 3.74 -7.40
N SER A 93 -8.15 4.04 -8.60
CA SER A 93 -7.23 5.14 -8.85
C SER A 93 -7.47 5.85 -10.19
N THR A 94 -7.36 7.18 -10.18
CA THR A 94 -7.59 8.01 -11.37
C THR A 94 -6.30 8.64 -11.86
N MET A 95 -5.97 8.45 -13.15
CA MET A 95 -4.87 9.15 -13.80
C MET A 95 -5.28 10.56 -14.23
N GLN A 96 -4.57 11.57 -13.76
CA GLN A 96 -4.81 12.97 -14.12
C GLN A 96 -4.16 13.32 -15.46
N ALA A 97 -4.95 13.57 -16.52
CA ALA A 97 -4.45 13.83 -17.87
C ALA A 97 -3.43 14.99 -17.97
N CYS A 98 -3.51 15.98 -17.07
CA CYS A 98 -2.64 17.15 -17.06
C CYS A 98 -1.19 16.86 -16.63
N CYS A 99 -0.96 15.87 -15.77
CA CYS A 99 0.35 15.58 -15.18
C CYS A 99 0.71 14.10 -15.14
N SER A 100 -0.19 13.23 -15.60
CA SER A 100 -0.10 11.77 -15.57
C SER A 100 0.05 11.15 -14.19
N LYS A 101 -0.28 11.88 -13.12
CA LYS A 101 -0.25 11.31 -11.77
C LYS A 101 -1.48 10.43 -11.53
N LEU A 102 -1.22 9.24 -11.02
CA LEU A 102 -2.24 8.33 -10.52
C LEU A 102 -2.58 8.72 -9.07
N ILE A 103 -3.86 8.93 -8.78
CA ILE A 103 -4.34 9.43 -7.49
C ILE A 103 -5.46 8.51 -7.04
N CYS A 104 -5.42 8.02 -5.79
CA CYS A 104 -6.48 7.15 -5.29
C CYS A 104 -7.84 7.87 -5.30
N VAL A 105 -8.91 7.12 -5.60
CA VAL A 105 -10.28 7.64 -5.71
C VAL A 105 -10.70 8.33 -4.41
N GLY A 106 -10.26 7.84 -3.25
CA GLY A 106 -10.53 8.49 -1.96
C GLY A 106 -10.02 9.95 -1.89
N CYS A 107 -8.81 10.22 -2.38
CA CYS A 107 -8.28 11.58 -2.43
C CYS A 107 -8.98 12.45 -3.47
N VAL A 108 -9.31 11.90 -4.64
CA VAL A 108 -10.07 12.60 -5.68
C VAL A 108 -11.44 13.01 -5.13
N HIS A 109 -12.19 12.06 -4.58
CA HIS A 109 -13.52 12.29 -4.00
C HIS A 109 -13.52 13.32 -2.86
N ALA A 110 -12.52 13.24 -1.96
CA ALA A 110 -12.41 14.19 -0.86
C ALA A 110 -12.15 15.63 -1.31
N ILE A 111 -11.42 15.81 -2.42
CA ILE A 111 -11.14 17.13 -3.00
C ILE A 111 -12.35 17.64 -3.78
N ASP A 112 -12.95 16.80 -4.64
CA ASP A 112 -14.15 17.14 -5.40
C ASP A 112 -15.27 17.64 -4.47
N ARG A 113 -15.50 16.94 -3.35
CA ARG A 113 -16.51 17.34 -2.36
C ARG A 113 -16.21 18.72 -1.76
N ARG A 114 -14.94 19.03 -1.45
CA ARG A 114 -14.56 20.34 -0.91
C ARG A 114 -14.71 21.45 -1.95
N GLU A 115 -14.38 21.17 -3.20
CA GLU A 115 -14.50 22.13 -4.29
C GLU A 115 -15.98 22.43 -4.58
N GLU A 116 -16.85 21.42 -4.54
CA GLU A 116 -18.30 21.57 -4.65
C GLU A 116 -18.89 22.41 -3.50
N GLU A 117 -18.56 22.07 -2.25
CA GLU A 117 -18.99 22.82 -1.05
C GLU A 117 -18.58 24.30 -1.10
N ALA A 118 -17.42 24.58 -1.71
CA ALA A 118 -16.89 25.94 -1.87
C ALA A 118 -17.30 26.61 -3.18
N SER A 119 -18.08 25.94 -4.04
CA SER A 119 -18.44 26.43 -5.40
C SER A 119 -17.22 26.86 -6.22
N LEU A 120 -16.13 26.09 -6.10
CA LEU A 120 -14.89 26.29 -6.84
C LEU A 120 -14.87 25.45 -8.12
N ASN A 121 -14.07 25.89 -9.10
CA ASN A 121 -13.82 25.09 -10.29
C ASN A 121 -13.03 23.83 -9.93
N SER A 122 -13.32 22.73 -10.62
CA SER A 122 -12.61 21.47 -10.44
C SER A 122 -11.14 21.62 -10.85
N LEU A 123 -10.22 21.34 -9.93
CA LEU A 123 -8.78 21.38 -10.17
C LEU A 123 -8.16 20.00 -9.98
N CYS A 124 -7.11 19.71 -10.75
CA CYS A 124 -6.31 18.52 -10.52
C CYS A 124 -5.80 18.50 -9.06
N PRO A 125 -6.06 17.41 -8.31
CA PRO A 125 -5.63 17.29 -6.91
C PRO A 125 -4.14 17.50 -6.69
N PHE A 126 -3.31 17.15 -7.67
CA PHE A 126 -1.85 17.21 -7.55
C PHE A 126 -1.28 18.53 -8.06
N CYS A 127 -1.44 18.85 -9.34
CA CYS A 127 -0.80 20.01 -9.96
C CYS A 127 -1.67 21.26 -10.00
N ARG A 128 -2.90 21.20 -9.48
CA ARG A 128 -3.87 22.32 -9.40
C ARG A 128 -4.27 22.94 -10.74
N LYS A 129 -3.95 22.29 -11.87
CA LYS A 129 -4.41 22.71 -13.18
C LYS A 129 -5.91 22.40 -13.31
N ALA A 130 -6.67 23.30 -13.93
CA ALA A 130 -8.08 23.08 -14.23
C ALA A 130 -8.30 21.73 -14.92
N THR A 131 -9.28 20.97 -14.44
CA THR A 131 -9.65 19.72 -15.07
C THR A 131 -10.22 19.99 -16.47
N PRO A 132 -9.91 19.15 -17.46
CA PRO A 132 -10.48 19.31 -18.80
C PRO A 132 -12.00 19.12 -18.76
N GLU A 133 -12.74 19.92 -19.50
CA GLU A 133 -14.22 19.80 -19.57
C GLU A 133 -14.67 18.76 -20.59
N THR A 134 -13.77 18.36 -21.50
CA THR A 134 -14.09 17.47 -22.61
C THR A 134 -13.02 16.40 -22.82
N ASP A 135 -13.44 15.25 -23.34
CA ASP A 135 -12.54 14.17 -23.73
C ASP A 135 -11.48 14.60 -24.74
N LYS A 136 -11.83 15.55 -25.62
CA LYS A 136 -10.89 16.11 -26.60
C LYS A 136 -9.73 16.84 -25.91
N GLU A 137 -10.01 17.56 -24.84
CA GLU A 137 -8.98 18.24 -24.05
C GLU A 137 -8.18 17.26 -23.20
N CYS A 138 -8.83 16.25 -22.61
CA CYS A 138 -8.15 15.13 -21.95
C CYS A 138 -7.13 14.47 -22.88
N ASN A 139 -7.56 14.10 -24.09
CA ASN A 139 -6.72 13.47 -25.10
C ASN A 139 -5.58 14.41 -25.52
N LYS A 140 -5.86 15.70 -25.71
CA LYS A 140 -4.82 16.70 -26.03
C LYS A 140 -3.75 16.77 -24.94
N TYR A 141 -4.12 16.72 -23.66
CA TYR A 141 -3.13 16.70 -22.58
C TYR A 141 -2.38 15.38 -22.52
N ARG A 142 -3.07 14.24 -22.68
CA ARG A 142 -2.42 12.92 -22.71
C ARG A 142 -1.40 12.82 -23.84
N MET A 143 -1.71 13.26 -25.05
CA MET A 143 -0.76 13.28 -26.17
C MET A 143 0.48 14.13 -25.87
N LYS A 144 0.33 15.30 -25.22
CA LYS A 144 1.47 16.10 -24.76
C LYS A 144 2.34 15.39 -23.73
N ARG A 145 1.76 14.54 -22.90
CA ARG A 145 2.51 13.71 -21.93
C ARG A 145 3.26 12.59 -22.64
N ILE A 146 2.64 11.95 -23.64
CA ILE A 146 3.30 10.95 -24.50
C ILE A 146 4.48 11.57 -25.25
N GLU A 147 4.32 12.75 -25.84
CA GLU A 147 5.41 13.51 -26.49
C GLU A 147 6.57 13.82 -25.52
N ALA A 148 6.27 13.93 -24.23
CA ALA A 148 7.26 14.13 -23.16
C ALA A 148 7.83 12.81 -22.59
N ASN A 149 7.59 11.67 -23.24
CA ASN A 149 7.99 10.34 -22.79
C ASN A 149 7.45 9.94 -21.41
N ASP A 150 6.25 10.38 -21.08
CA ASP A 150 5.58 9.95 -19.85
C ASP A 150 5.04 8.53 -20.01
N SER A 151 5.64 7.59 -19.28
CA SER A 151 5.37 6.17 -19.42
C SER A 151 3.95 5.77 -18.97
N VAL A 152 3.39 6.45 -17.96
CA VAL A 152 2.01 6.22 -17.50
C VAL A 152 0.99 6.66 -18.56
N ALA A 153 1.23 7.81 -19.21
CA ALA A 153 0.39 8.26 -20.33
C ALA A 153 0.47 7.31 -21.53
N MET A 154 1.66 6.77 -21.83
CA MET A 154 1.84 5.75 -22.88
C MET A 154 1.10 4.46 -22.56
N ARG A 155 1.20 3.94 -21.32
CA ARG A 155 0.42 2.78 -20.87
C ARG A 155 -1.08 3.02 -21.08
N ARG A 156 -1.58 4.21 -20.67
CA ARG A 156 -3.00 4.55 -20.83
C ARG A 156 -3.41 4.60 -22.30
N GLU A 157 -2.59 5.15 -23.18
CA GLU A 157 -2.89 5.16 -24.61
C GLU A 157 -2.88 3.74 -25.20
N GLY A 158 -1.97 2.87 -24.75
CA GLY A 158 -1.98 1.45 -25.13
C GLY A 158 -3.31 0.75 -24.80
N ILE A 159 -3.89 1.04 -23.63
CA ILE A 159 -5.22 0.52 -23.23
C ILE A 159 -6.29 1.00 -24.21
N GLU A 160 -6.30 2.30 -24.53
CA GLU A 160 -7.29 2.84 -25.46
C GLU A 160 -7.18 2.28 -26.88
N GLN A 161 -5.96 2.03 -27.37
CA GLN A 161 -5.77 1.41 -28.68
C GLN A 161 -6.20 -0.06 -28.67
N TYR A 162 -5.93 -0.78 -27.57
CA TYR A 162 -6.38 -2.15 -27.39
C TYR A 162 -7.91 -2.26 -27.40
N GLU A 163 -8.60 -1.38 -26.66
CA GLU A 163 -10.07 -1.31 -26.62
C GLU A 163 -10.69 -0.99 -27.99
N LYS A 164 -9.97 -0.21 -28.83
CA LYS A 164 -10.37 0.08 -30.22
C LYS A 164 -10.07 -1.08 -31.17
N GLY A 165 -9.39 -2.14 -30.73
CA GLY A 165 -8.98 -3.27 -31.54
C GLY A 165 -7.70 -3.03 -32.37
N ASP A 166 -7.00 -1.92 -32.16
CA ASP A 166 -5.69 -1.65 -32.75
C ASP A 166 -4.58 -2.22 -31.86
N TYR A 167 -4.44 -3.54 -31.91
CA TYR A 167 -3.46 -4.29 -31.12
C TYR A 167 -2.02 -3.95 -31.50
N GLN A 168 -1.76 -3.56 -32.75
CA GLN A 168 -0.41 -3.22 -33.20
C GLN A 168 0.06 -1.91 -32.54
N SER A 169 -0.78 -0.88 -32.55
CA SER A 169 -0.47 0.38 -31.86
C SER A 169 -0.41 0.17 -30.35
N ALA A 170 -1.33 -0.62 -29.78
CA ALA A 170 -1.32 -0.94 -28.35
C ALA A 170 0.02 -1.58 -27.92
N PHE A 171 0.48 -2.59 -28.65
CA PHE A 171 1.75 -3.26 -28.39
C PHE A 171 2.95 -2.30 -28.44
N GLN A 172 2.98 -1.37 -29.39
CA GLN A 172 4.04 -0.37 -29.49
C GLN A 172 4.06 0.57 -28.28
N TYR A 173 2.90 1.04 -27.84
CA TYR A 173 2.80 1.89 -26.65
C TYR A 173 3.23 1.14 -25.39
N TYR A 174 2.77 -0.10 -25.19
CA TYR A 174 3.18 -0.92 -24.06
C TYR A 174 4.70 -1.20 -24.08
N THR A 175 5.26 -1.53 -25.25
CA THR A 175 6.70 -1.77 -25.37
C THR A 175 7.50 -0.54 -24.96
N THR A 176 7.08 0.64 -25.41
CA THR A 176 7.76 1.90 -25.09
C THR A 176 7.62 2.26 -23.61
N ALA A 177 6.43 2.12 -23.03
CA ALA A 177 6.19 2.36 -21.61
C ALA A 177 7.00 1.41 -20.72
N ALA A 178 7.06 0.13 -21.09
CA ALA A 178 7.85 -0.90 -20.42
C ALA A 178 9.36 -0.57 -20.44
N LEU A 179 9.89 -0.14 -21.60
CA LEU A 179 11.28 0.31 -21.72
C LEU A 179 11.61 1.53 -20.84
N LEU A 180 10.60 2.32 -20.47
CA LEU A 180 10.71 3.46 -19.55
C LEU A 180 10.48 3.08 -18.07
N GLY A 181 10.39 1.78 -17.76
CA GLY A 181 10.27 1.26 -16.41
C GLY A 181 8.84 1.18 -15.86
N GLU A 182 7.83 1.27 -16.72
CA GLU A 182 6.42 1.12 -16.32
C GLU A 182 6.07 -0.38 -16.25
N ILE A 183 5.86 -0.87 -15.02
CA ILE A 183 5.73 -2.31 -14.73
C ILE A 183 4.44 -2.90 -15.30
N ASP A 184 3.34 -2.15 -15.27
CA ASP A 184 2.06 -2.64 -15.79
C ASP A 184 2.09 -2.84 -17.30
N ALA A 185 2.85 -2.02 -18.02
CA ALA A 185 3.04 -2.16 -19.44
C ALA A 185 3.75 -3.47 -19.78
N HIS A 186 4.67 -3.95 -18.93
CA HIS A 186 5.26 -5.29 -19.10
C HIS A 186 4.24 -6.41 -18.98
N PHE A 187 3.27 -6.29 -18.07
CA PHE A 187 2.19 -7.28 -17.91
C PHE A 187 1.24 -7.31 -19.12
N ARG A 188 1.12 -6.21 -19.86
CA ARG A 188 0.19 -6.05 -21.00
C ARG A 188 0.79 -6.42 -22.36
N LEU A 189 2.07 -6.81 -22.43
CA LEU A 189 2.73 -7.31 -23.64
C LEU A 189 2.46 -8.80 -23.87
#